data_AF-A0A848MKK1-F1
#
_entry.id   AF-A0A848MKK1-F1
#
_cell.length_a   1.000
_cell.length_b   1.000
_cell.length_c   1.000
_cell.angle_alpha   90.00
_cell.angle_beta   90.00
_cell.angle_gamma   90.00
#
_symmetry.space_group_name_H-M   'P 1'
#
loop_
_entity.id
_entity.type
_entity.pdbx_description
1 polymer ?
#
loop_
_entity_poly.entity_id
_entity_poly.type
_entity_poly.pdbx_seq_one_letter_code
_entity_poly.pdbx_strand_id
1 'polypeptide(L)'
;MFNYLLYSSAAWETIATMRYLIILLSFLLTACSTGSFSYHQPPAATAERIAYLRAGPAPLNPVVVHTALNTAQQVNLAFLKQGYRSFGASVYHSEYLDLSKATIAAEQASREQGQKVSADLVVMFPVKSINIVNTGRCCSQSGVIFQALYFIKIRVPLGVIQRELNDADRKLINSNHGVTTVATIINSPAFNADIIPGDIITAIDNVPVSGSESFGHYIDTHRNTRVTITLVRKGETLNKSVQLGN
;
A
#
# COMPACT_ATOMS: atom_id res chain seq x y z
N MET A 1 -50.54 70.73 -27.34
CA MET A 1 -50.71 69.28 -27.57
C MET A 1 -49.33 68.65 -27.57
N PHE A 2 -48.83 68.19 -26.41
CA PHE A 2 -47.61 67.39 -26.31
C PHE A 2 -47.72 66.50 -25.06
N ASN A 3 -47.77 65.19 -25.32
CA ASN A 3 -47.78 64.10 -24.35
C ASN A 3 -46.37 63.90 -23.77
N TYR A 4 -46.25 63.72 -22.46
CA TYR A 4 -45.09 63.07 -21.85
C TYR A 4 -45.55 61.85 -21.06
N LEU A 5 -45.07 60.69 -21.50
CA LEU A 5 -45.27 59.37 -20.91
C LEU A 5 -44.44 59.21 -19.63
N LEU A 6 -45.05 58.60 -18.62
CA LEU A 6 -44.43 58.14 -17.38
C LEU A 6 -43.46 56.97 -17.69
N TYR A 7 -42.20 57.10 -17.30
CA TYR A 7 -41.22 56.00 -17.35
C TYR A 7 -41.09 55.36 -15.97
N SER A 8 -41.33 54.05 -15.89
CA SER A 8 -41.36 53.25 -14.66
C SER A 8 -39.96 53.01 -14.07
N SER A 9 -39.81 53.21 -12.75
CA SER A 9 -38.57 53.08 -11.98
C SER A 9 -38.19 51.64 -11.58
N ALA A 10 -38.52 50.63 -12.40
CA ALA A 10 -38.36 49.22 -12.00
C ALA A 10 -37.11 48.50 -12.59
N ALA A 11 -36.28 49.19 -13.37
CA ALA A 11 -35.19 48.55 -14.13
C ALA A 11 -33.78 48.62 -13.47
N TRP A 12 -33.61 49.36 -12.36
CA TRP A 12 -32.28 49.58 -11.77
C TRP A 12 -31.93 48.63 -10.60
N GLU A 13 -32.91 47.99 -9.96
CA GLU A 13 -32.66 47.08 -8.83
C GLU A 13 -32.21 45.66 -9.26
N THR A 14 -32.53 45.22 -10.48
CA THR A 14 -32.17 43.87 -10.96
C THR A 14 -30.72 43.75 -11.44
N ILE A 15 -30.07 44.87 -11.78
CA ILE A 15 -28.68 44.87 -12.27
C ILE A 15 -27.67 44.83 -11.11
N ALA A 16 -28.03 45.36 -9.94
CA ALA A 16 -27.15 45.42 -8.77
C ALA A 16 -26.98 44.05 -8.08
N THR A 17 -28.03 43.25 -8.01
CA THR A 17 -27.99 41.89 -7.41
C THR A 17 -27.23 40.89 -8.30
N MET A 18 -27.27 41.07 -9.62
CA MET A 18 -26.56 40.19 -10.56
C MET A 18 -25.03 40.41 -10.57
N ARG A 19 -24.54 41.59 -10.18
CA ARG A 19 -23.09 41.86 -10.03
C ARG A 19 -22.49 41.24 -8.75
N TYR A 20 -23.25 41.15 -7.66
CA TYR A 20 -22.77 40.50 -6.43
C TYR A 20 -22.76 38.97 -6.51
N LEU A 21 -23.71 38.38 -7.25
CA LEU A 21 -23.75 36.92 -7.44
C LEU A 21 -22.57 36.38 -8.27
N ILE A 22 -22.01 37.17 -9.17
CA ILE A 22 -20.87 36.77 -10.02
C ILE A 22 -19.53 36.90 -9.29
N ILE A 23 -19.40 37.86 -8.36
CA ILE A 23 -18.16 38.07 -7.58
C ILE A 23 -18.00 36.99 -6.48
N LEU A 24 -19.10 36.41 -5.98
CA LEU A 24 -19.06 35.32 -5.01
C LEU A 24 -18.72 33.95 -5.61
N LEU A 25 -18.87 33.77 -6.94
CA LEU A 25 -18.58 32.50 -7.62
C LEU A 25 -17.09 32.34 -8.01
N SER A 26 -16.31 33.42 -7.96
CA SER A 26 -14.91 33.44 -8.41
C SER A 26 -13.88 33.16 -7.32
N PHE A 27 -14.29 33.00 -6.05
CA PHE A 27 -13.40 32.68 -4.93
C PHE A 27 -13.35 31.18 -4.55
N LEU A 28 -14.01 30.29 -5.30
CA LEU A 28 -14.04 28.84 -5.00
C LEU A 28 -13.14 27.99 -5.90
N LEU A 29 -12.30 28.60 -6.74
CA LEU A 29 -11.38 27.87 -7.63
C LEU A 29 -9.92 28.24 -7.36
N THR A 30 -9.50 28.32 -6.11
CA THR A 30 -8.10 27.99 -5.80
C THR A 30 -7.95 26.49 -5.89
N ALA A 31 -7.90 25.99 -7.12
CA ALA A 31 -7.36 24.68 -7.40
C ALA A 31 -5.89 24.72 -6.98
N CYS A 32 -5.56 24.12 -5.83
CA CYS A 32 -4.19 23.71 -5.58
C CYS A 32 -3.86 22.63 -6.61
N SER A 33 -3.35 23.00 -7.79
CA SER A 33 -2.64 22.04 -8.64
C SER A 33 -1.26 21.83 -8.01
N THR A 34 -1.21 21.24 -6.83
CA THR A 34 0.04 21.00 -6.11
C THR A 34 0.63 19.67 -6.56
N GLY A 35 1.57 19.75 -7.51
CA GLY A 35 2.45 18.65 -7.90
C GLY A 35 1.83 17.63 -8.86
N SER A 36 2.66 17.14 -9.80
CA SER A 36 2.31 16.00 -10.64
C SER A 36 2.77 14.70 -9.98
N PHE A 37 1.95 13.65 -10.10
CA PHE A 37 2.31 12.32 -9.67
C PHE A 37 1.87 11.28 -10.69
N SER A 38 2.61 10.17 -10.73
CA SER A 38 2.21 8.97 -11.47
C SER A 38 1.79 7.90 -10.47
N TYR A 39 0.67 7.23 -10.74
CA TYR A 39 0.23 6.05 -9.99
C TYR A 39 0.38 4.81 -10.86
N HIS A 40 0.90 3.74 -10.27
CA HIS A 40 1.04 2.45 -10.92
C HIS A 40 0.52 1.33 -10.01
N GLN A 41 -0.38 0.52 -10.56
CA GLN A 41 -0.86 -0.72 -9.96
C GLN A 41 -0.42 -1.89 -10.84
N PRO A 42 0.29 -2.90 -10.31
CA PRO A 42 0.67 -4.06 -11.10
C PRO A 42 -0.59 -4.83 -11.55
N PRO A 43 -0.60 -5.43 -12.76
CA PRO A 43 -1.77 -6.15 -13.29
C PRO A 43 -2.33 -7.24 -12.37
N ALA A 44 -1.45 -7.88 -11.58
CA ALA A 44 -1.84 -8.93 -10.62
C ALA A 44 -2.65 -8.41 -9.41
N ALA A 45 -2.63 -7.10 -9.15
CA ALA A 45 -3.40 -6.47 -8.08
C ALA A 45 -4.81 -6.11 -8.57
N THR A 46 -5.62 -7.11 -8.93
CA THR A 46 -7.02 -6.88 -9.31
C THR A 46 -7.87 -6.53 -8.09
N ALA A 47 -9.00 -5.83 -8.28
CA ALA A 47 -9.91 -5.48 -7.19
C ALA A 47 -10.42 -6.72 -6.43
N GLU A 48 -10.74 -7.80 -7.16
CA GLU A 48 -11.13 -9.08 -6.59
C GLU A 48 -10.01 -9.69 -5.73
N ARG A 49 -8.77 -9.68 -6.22
CA ARG A 49 -7.64 -10.21 -5.46
C ARG A 49 -7.35 -9.38 -4.22
N ILE A 50 -7.45 -8.06 -4.31
CA ILE A 50 -7.31 -7.15 -3.18
C ILE A 50 -8.39 -7.44 -2.13
N ALA A 51 -9.65 -7.56 -2.55
CA ALA A 51 -10.76 -7.89 -1.65
C ALA A 51 -10.59 -9.26 -0.99
N TYR A 52 -10.17 -10.28 -1.73
CA TYR A 52 -9.92 -11.63 -1.20
C TYR A 52 -8.86 -11.65 -0.10
N LEU A 53 -7.77 -10.90 -0.29
CA LEU A 53 -6.62 -10.88 0.63
C LEU A 53 -6.86 -10.04 1.88
N ARG A 54 -7.83 -9.13 1.84
CA ARG A 54 -8.05 -8.12 2.88
C ARG A 54 -8.48 -8.74 4.20
N ALA A 55 -7.96 -8.21 5.30
CA ALA A 55 -8.35 -8.62 6.65
C ALA A 55 -9.69 -8.03 7.11
N GLY A 56 -10.12 -6.92 6.51
CA GLY A 56 -11.34 -6.21 6.88
C GLY A 56 -11.75 -5.18 5.82
N PRO A 57 -12.81 -4.40 6.07
CA PRO A 57 -13.22 -3.32 5.18
C PRO A 57 -12.13 -2.25 5.10
N ALA A 58 -11.99 -1.61 3.94
CA ALA A 58 -11.05 -0.51 3.76
C ALA A 58 -11.43 0.66 4.67
N PRO A 59 -10.47 1.31 5.35
CA PRO A 59 -10.75 2.50 6.15
C PRO A 59 -11.11 3.67 5.22
N LEU A 60 -12.00 4.54 5.69
CA LEU A 60 -12.36 5.76 4.95
C LEU A 60 -11.13 6.67 4.76
N ASN A 61 -10.25 6.71 5.76
CA ASN A 61 -9.04 7.51 5.76
C ASN A 61 -7.83 6.60 6.00
N PRO A 62 -6.98 6.34 4.99
CA PRO A 62 -5.74 5.61 5.22
C PRO A 62 -4.82 6.39 6.14
N VAL A 63 -4.12 5.66 7.00
CA VAL A 63 -3.00 6.23 7.76
C VAL A 63 -1.86 6.49 6.78
N VAL A 64 -1.24 7.67 6.88
CA VAL A 64 -0.02 7.97 6.12
C VAL A 64 1.16 7.90 7.09
N VAL A 65 2.18 7.12 6.74
CA VAL A 65 3.37 6.91 7.55
C VAL A 65 4.59 7.32 6.76
N HIS A 66 5.44 8.14 7.36
CA HIS A 66 6.76 8.47 6.83
C HIS A 66 7.81 7.51 7.35
N THR A 67 8.78 7.16 6.52
CA THR A 67 9.91 6.32 6.93
C THR A 67 11.23 6.82 6.35
N ALA A 68 12.32 6.55 7.09
CA ALA A 68 13.68 6.82 6.63
C ALA A 68 14.22 5.74 5.67
N LEU A 69 13.51 4.61 5.51
CA LEU A 69 13.81 3.60 4.49
C LEU A 69 13.68 4.23 3.11
N ASN A 70 14.60 3.95 2.20
CA ASN A 70 14.70 4.69 0.93
C ASN A 70 14.58 3.81 -0.31
N THR A 71 14.20 2.54 -0.15
CA THR A 71 13.88 1.64 -1.27
C THR A 71 12.55 0.93 -1.06
N ALA A 72 11.82 0.71 -2.15
CA ALA A 72 10.55 -0.01 -2.11
C ALA A 72 10.70 -1.43 -1.54
N GLN A 73 11.84 -2.09 -1.76
CA GLN A 73 12.14 -3.43 -1.24
C GLN A 73 12.22 -3.44 0.29
N GLN A 74 12.96 -2.49 0.88
CA GLN A 74 13.07 -2.36 2.33
C GLN A 74 11.70 -2.07 2.96
N VAL A 75 10.94 -1.14 2.37
CA VAL A 75 9.62 -0.76 2.85
C VAL A 75 8.66 -1.95 2.76
N ASN A 76 8.58 -2.62 1.61
CA ASN A 76 7.73 -3.79 1.44
C ASN A 76 8.04 -4.88 2.46
N LEU A 77 9.32 -5.19 2.70
CA LEU A 77 9.70 -6.21 3.67
C LEU A 77 9.35 -5.81 5.11
N ALA A 78 9.58 -4.54 5.49
CA ALA A 78 9.28 -4.04 6.83
C ALA A 78 7.78 -4.11 7.15
N PHE A 79 6.93 -3.73 6.20
CA PHE A 79 5.49 -3.71 6.37
C PHE A 79 4.85 -5.10 6.14
N LEU A 80 5.46 -5.97 5.34
CA LEU A 80 5.03 -7.36 5.21
C LEU A 80 5.12 -8.12 6.53
N LYS A 81 6.20 -7.92 7.30
CA LYS A 81 6.32 -8.48 8.66
C LYS A 81 5.26 -7.97 9.63
N GLN A 82 4.67 -6.81 9.34
CA GLN A 82 3.55 -6.25 10.10
C GLN A 82 2.19 -6.69 9.54
N GLY A 83 2.15 -7.60 8.56
CA GLY A 83 0.93 -8.10 7.95
C GLY A 83 0.30 -7.14 6.94
N TYR A 84 1.10 -6.30 6.29
CA TYR A 84 0.66 -5.43 5.20
C TYR A 84 1.27 -5.87 3.87
N ARG A 85 0.47 -5.89 2.81
CA ARG A 85 0.93 -6.15 1.44
C ARG A 85 0.68 -4.93 0.57
N SER A 86 1.71 -4.47 -0.13
CA SER A 86 1.55 -3.39 -1.09
C SER A 86 0.83 -3.89 -2.34
N PHE A 87 0.02 -3.02 -2.93
CA PHE A 87 -0.70 -3.31 -4.17
C PHE A 87 -0.58 -2.18 -5.18
N GLY A 88 0.10 -1.08 -4.87
CA GLY A 88 0.34 0.01 -5.81
C GLY A 88 1.43 0.94 -5.32
N ALA A 89 1.88 1.81 -6.22
CA ALA A 89 2.90 2.82 -5.93
C ALA A 89 2.58 4.15 -6.63
N SER A 90 3.02 5.24 -6.03
CA SER A 90 3.08 6.55 -6.67
C SER A 90 4.45 7.18 -6.52
N VAL A 91 4.83 7.98 -7.51
CA VAL A 91 6.00 8.86 -7.44
C VAL A 91 5.51 10.30 -7.55
N TYR A 92 5.86 11.11 -6.56
CA TYR A 92 5.51 12.51 -6.45
C TYR A 92 6.72 13.37 -6.77
N HIS A 93 6.55 14.26 -7.73
CA HIS A 93 7.55 15.27 -8.08
C HIS A 93 7.13 16.60 -7.47
N SER A 94 7.89 17.07 -6.49
CA SER A 94 7.64 18.38 -5.90
C SER A 94 8.18 19.49 -6.80
N GLU A 95 7.34 20.48 -7.07
CA GLU A 95 7.76 21.78 -7.63
C GLU A 95 8.42 22.67 -6.57
N TYR A 96 8.21 22.35 -5.28
CA TYR A 96 8.84 23.04 -4.17
C TYR A 96 10.26 22.52 -3.94
N LEU A 97 11.21 23.45 -3.85
CA LEU A 97 12.55 23.22 -3.30
C LEU A 97 12.54 23.10 -1.77
N ASP A 98 11.58 23.74 -1.11
CA ASP A 98 11.42 23.67 0.34
C ASP A 98 10.90 22.29 0.74
N LEU A 99 11.68 21.56 1.54
CA LEU A 99 11.35 20.19 1.93
C LEU A 99 10.06 20.11 2.74
N SER A 100 9.76 21.09 3.58
CA SER A 100 8.54 21.08 4.39
C SER A 100 7.29 21.23 3.53
N LYS A 101 7.30 22.17 2.58
CA LYS A 101 6.21 22.36 1.61
C LYS A 101 6.07 21.17 0.67
N ALA A 102 7.19 20.64 0.19
CA ALA A 102 7.22 19.44 -0.65
C ALA A 102 6.58 18.24 0.07
N THR A 103 6.92 18.04 1.35
CA THR A 103 6.39 16.94 2.17
C THR A 103 4.90 17.09 2.39
N ILE A 104 4.42 18.29 2.76
CA ILE A 104 2.99 18.55 2.99
C ILE A 104 2.17 18.28 1.71
N ALA A 105 2.62 18.80 0.57
CA ALA A 105 1.94 18.59 -0.70
C ALA A 105 1.90 17.11 -1.11
N ALA A 106 3.03 16.42 -1.01
CA ALA A 106 3.11 14.99 -1.34
C ALA A 106 2.27 14.13 -0.37
N GLU A 107 2.25 14.48 0.92
CA GLU A 107 1.44 13.77 1.91
C GLU A 107 -0.05 13.89 1.60
N GLN A 108 -0.53 15.11 1.34
CA GLN A 108 -1.93 15.35 1.00
C GLN A 108 -2.33 14.58 -0.26
N ALA A 109 -1.53 14.66 -1.33
CA ALA A 109 -1.82 13.95 -2.57
C ALA A 109 -1.79 12.42 -2.39
N SER A 110 -0.87 11.90 -1.59
CA SER A 110 -0.80 10.47 -1.29
C SER A 110 -1.98 9.97 -0.46
N ARG A 111 -2.51 10.80 0.43
CA ARG A 111 -3.71 10.49 1.22
C ARG A 111 -4.93 10.40 0.31
N GLU A 112 -5.12 11.40 -0.56
CA GLU A 112 -6.23 11.43 -1.53
C GLU A 112 -6.15 10.25 -2.50
N GLN A 113 -4.96 9.96 -3.04
CA GLN A 113 -4.77 8.79 -3.90
C GLN A 113 -5.03 7.49 -3.11
N GLY A 114 -4.58 7.41 -1.86
CA GLY A 114 -4.86 6.30 -0.96
C GLY A 114 -6.35 6.07 -0.73
N GLN A 115 -7.13 7.14 -0.51
CA GLN A 115 -8.59 7.06 -0.41
C GLN A 115 -9.20 6.55 -1.72
N LYS A 116 -8.76 7.10 -2.86
CA LYS A 116 -9.24 6.72 -4.20
C LYS A 116 -9.02 5.24 -4.51
N VAL A 117 -7.88 4.69 -4.12
CA VAL A 117 -7.57 3.26 -4.32
C VAL A 117 -7.99 2.40 -3.12
N SER A 118 -8.68 3.00 -2.15
CA SER A 118 -9.11 2.38 -0.91
C SER A 118 -7.93 1.66 -0.24
N ALA A 119 -6.79 2.30 -0.01
CA ALA A 119 -5.67 1.72 0.74
C ALA A 119 -5.98 1.67 2.24
N ASP A 120 -5.39 0.71 2.96
CA ASP A 120 -5.46 0.67 4.43
C ASP A 120 -4.36 1.54 5.05
N LEU A 121 -3.21 1.60 4.38
CA LEU A 121 -2.02 2.30 4.80
C LEU A 121 -1.28 2.84 3.58
N VAL A 122 -0.78 4.07 3.70
CA VAL A 122 0.14 4.68 2.74
C VAL A 122 1.48 4.86 3.44
N VAL A 123 2.54 4.32 2.85
CA VAL A 123 3.90 4.53 3.36
C VAL A 123 4.66 5.40 2.38
N MET A 124 5.06 6.57 2.85
CA MET A 124 5.84 7.54 2.11
C MET A 124 7.30 7.51 2.52
N PHE A 125 8.18 7.67 1.55
CA PHE A 125 9.60 7.82 1.79
C PHE A 125 10.27 8.68 0.73
N PRO A 126 11.33 9.42 1.10
CA PRO A 126 12.15 10.13 0.14
C PRO A 126 12.92 9.12 -0.71
N VAL A 127 12.96 9.35 -2.02
CA VAL A 127 13.92 8.64 -2.88
C VAL A 127 15.15 9.50 -3.03
N LYS A 128 16.34 8.89 -2.86
CA LYS A 128 17.58 9.60 -3.12
C LYS A 128 17.63 9.93 -4.61
N SER A 129 17.64 11.21 -4.97
CA SER A 129 17.83 11.64 -6.35
C SER A 129 19.12 11.02 -6.89
N ILE A 130 19.01 10.24 -7.97
CA ILE A 130 20.16 9.81 -8.77
C ILE A 130 20.84 11.09 -9.25
N ASN A 131 22.17 11.18 -9.11
CA ASN A 131 22.97 12.35 -9.48
C ASN A 131 22.56 12.87 -10.86
N ILE A 132 21.82 13.98 -10.92
CA ILE A 132 21.61 14.71 -12.17
C ILE A 132 22.96 15.29 -12.50
N VAL A 133 23.56 14.80 -13.59
CA VAL A 133 24.82 15.33 -14.12
C VAL A 133 24.58 16.81 -14.40
N ASN A 134 25.39 17.66 -13.79
CA ASN A 134 25.25 19.10 -13.79
C ASN A 134 25.64 19.65 -15.17
N THR A 135 24.76 19.50 -16.17
CA THR A 135 24.95 20.08 -17.51
C THR A 135 24.56 21.55 -17.50
N GLY A 136 25.33 22.38 -16.80
CA GLY A 136 25.52 23.81 -17.09
C GLY A 136 24.30 24.72 -17.25
N ARG A 137 23.09 24.32 -16.84
CA ARG A 137 21.93 25.22 -16.77
C ARG A 137 21.76 25.68 -15.35
N CYS A 138 21.83 27.00 -15.15
CA CYS A 138 21.67 27.76 -13.92
C CYS A 138 20.33 27.56 -13.18
N CYS A 139 19.51 26.59 -13.57
CA CYS A 139 18.25 26.21 -12.94
C CYS A 139 18.12 24.67 -12.86
N SER A 140 19.13 23.96 -12.34
CA SER A 140 18.97 22.55 -11.93
C SER A 140 18.33 22.48 -10.55
N GLN A 141 17.06 22.87 -10.45
CA GLN A 141 16.28 22.64 -9.23
C GLN A 141 15.87 21.17 -9.19
N SER A 142 16.71 20.33 -8.58
CA SER A 142 16.34 18.96 -8.24
C SER A 142 15.23 19.00 -7.19
N GLY A 143 13.98 19.03 -7.64
CA GLY A 143 12.82 18.94 -6.75
C GLY A 143 12.90 17.69 -5.88
N VAL A 144 12.35 17.76 -4.67
CA VAL A 144 12.30 16.59 -3.78
C VAL A 144 11.34 15.56 -4.37
N ILE A 145 11.81 14.32 -4.52
CA ILE A 145 11.00 13.22 -5.03
C ILE A 145 10.60 12.32 -3.85
N PHE A 146 9.31 12.09 -3.71
CA PHE A 146 8.76 11.13 -2.75
C PHE A 146 8.19 9.93 -3.49
N GLN A 147 8.37 8.75 -2.93
CA GLN A 147 7.63 7.57 -3.32
C GLN A 147 6.62 7.23 -2.24
N ALA A 148 5.41 6.86 -2.65
CA ALA A 148 4.39 6.31 -1.77
C ALA A 148 4.04 4.90 -2.21
N LEU A 149 3.96 3.97 -1.26
CA LEU A 149 3.44 2.63 -1.47
C LEU A 149 2.08 2.50 -0.77
N TYR A 150 1.13 1.89 -1.46
CA TYR A 150 -0.24 1.69 -0.98
C TYR A 150 -0.41 0.25 -0.52
N PHE A 151 -0.85 0.05 0.71
CA PHE A 151 -0.93 -1.24 1.35
C PHE A 151 -2.36 -1.62 1.73
N ILE A 152 -2.61 -2.93 1.73
CA ILE A 152 -3.73 -3.53 2.43
C ILE A 152 -3.21 -4.32 3.64
N LYS A 153 -3.99 -4.34 4.73
CA LYS A 153 -3.82 -5.28 5.82
C LYS A 153 -4.32 -6.63 5.33
N ILE A 154 -3.44 -7.63 5.32
CA ILE A 154 -3.77 -8.97 4.85
C ILE A 154 -4.15 -9.89 6.00
N ARG A 155 -5.08 -10.80 5.72
CA ARG A 155 -5.35 -11.96 6.58
C ARG A 155 -4.47 -13.12 6.15
N VAL A 156 -3.71 -13.67 7.10
CA VAL A 156 -2.84 -14.84 6.88
C VAL A 156 -3.00 -15.73 8.09
N PRO A 157 -3.86 -16.77 8.05
CA PRO A 157 -4.27 -17.50 9.25
C PRO A 157 -3.10 -18.09 10.05
N LEU A 158 -2.07 -18.61 9.38
CA LEU A 158 -0.85 -19.07 10.04
C LEU A 158 0.12 -17.91 10.35
N GLY A 159 0.11 -16.84 9.54
CA GLY A 159 1.07 -15.74 9.66
C GLY A 159 2.41 -15.96 8.97
N VAL A 160 2.48 -16.92 8.05
CA VAL A 160 3.66 -17.20 7.22
C VAL A 160 3.43 -16.67 5.80
N ILE A 161 4.44 -15.98 5.27
CA ILE A 161 4.58 -15.72 3.84
C ILE A 161 5.62 -16.68 3.31
N GLN A 162 5.22 -17.46 2.31
CA GLN A 162 5.98 -18.56 1.75
C GLN A 162 6.31 -18.35 0.28
N ARG A 163 7.33 -19.08 -0.18
CA ARG A 163 7.66 -19.27 -1.60
C ARG A 163 7.76 -20.74 -1.92
N GLU A 164 7.71 -21.05 -3.20
CA GLU A 164 8.10 -22.37 -3.71
C GLU A 164 9.53 -22.72 -3.32
N LEU A 165 9.81 -24.02 -3.19
CA LEU A 165 11.15 -24.52 -3.00
C LEU A 165 12.04 -24.14 -4.19
N ASN A 166 13.28 -23.77 -3.89
CA ASN A 166 14.34 -23.68 -4.90
C ASN A 166 15.20 -24.96 -4.86
N ASP A 167 16.18 -25.08 -5.76
CA ASP A 167 17.02 -26.28 -5.84
C ASP A 167 17.86 -26.54 -4.59
N ALA A 168 18.24 -25.49 -3.86
CA ALA A 168 18.97 -25.64 -2.60
C ALA A 168 18.06 -26.23 -1.51
N ASP A 169 16.82 -25.73 -1.39
CA ASP A 169 15.82 -26.26 -0.46
C ASP A 169 15.53 -27.73 -0.79
N ARG A 170 15.30 -28.06 -2.07
CA ARG A 170 15.01 -29.44 -2.52
C ARG A 170 16.13 -30.41 -2.16
N LYS A 171 17.39 -30.00 -2.36
CA LYS A 171 18.57 -30.79 -1.99
C LYS A 171 18.69 -30.95 -0.48
N LEU A 172 18.40 -29.89 0.29
CA LEU A 172 18.47 -29.91 1.74
C LEU A 172 17.49 -30.92 2.35
N ILE A 173 16.25 -30.98 1.83
CA ILE A 173 15.21 -31.88 2.35
C ILE A 173 15.07 -33.20 1.56
N ASN A 174 15.89 -33.38 0.53
CA ASN A 174 15.82 -34.49 -0.43
C ASN A 174 14.39 -34.75 -0.95
N SER A 175 13.67 -33.68 -1.30
CA SER A 175 12.26 -33.74 -1.72
C SER A 175 11.90 -32.55 -2.61
N ASN A 176 10.91 -32.74 -3.47
CA ASN A 176 10.33 -31.68 -4.31
C ASN A 176 9.07 -31.04 -3.70
N HIS A 177 8.70 -31.45 -2.48
CA HIS A 177 7.47 -31.04 -1.82
C HIS A 177 7.77 -30.21 -0.58
N GLY A 178 7.11 -29.07 -0.48
CA GLY A 178 7.13 -28.19 0.67
C GLY A 178 7.06 -26.73 0.25
N VAL A 179 7.15 -25.84 1.22
CA VAL A 179 7.26 -24.40 0.98
C VAL A 179 8.27 -23.79 1.93
N THR A 180 9.01 -22.79 1.45
CA THR A 180 10.01 -22.10 2.28
C THR A 180 9.42 -20.82 2.84
N THR A 181 9.53 -20.65 4.16
CA THR A 181 9.10 -19.44 4.87
C THR A 181 10.02 -18.26 4.50
N VAL A 182 9.45 -17.23 3.89
CA VAL A 182 10.15 -15.98 3.51
C VAL A 182 10.04 -14.94 4.62
N ALA A 183 8.86 -14.83 5.24
CA ALA A 183 8.61 -13.90 6.32
C ALA A 183 7.59 -14.49 7.29
N THR A 184 7.80 -14.22 8.58
CA THR A 184 6.81 -14.48 9.62
C THR A 184 6.22 -13.15 10.07
N ILE A 185 4.90 -13.06 10.10
CA ILE A 185 4.17 -11.87 10.55
C ILE A 185 4.28 -11.78 12.07
N ILE A 186 4.70 -10.62 12.59
CA ILE A 186 4.85 -10.37 14.02
C ILE A 186 3.51 -10.54 14.74
N ASN A 187 3.52 -11.16 15.92
CA ASN A 187 2.35 -11.48 16.74
C ASN A 187 1.34 -12.44 16.09
N SER A 188 1.72 -13.14 15.03
CA SER A 188 0.90 -14.18 14.39
C SER A 188 1.04 -15.55 15.07
N PRO A 189 0.17 -16.53 14.76
CA PRO A 189 0.32 -17.88 15.28
C PRO A 189 1.69 -18.52 14.98
N ALA A 190 2.22 -18.34 13.77
CA ALA A 190 3.56 -18.79 13.40
C ALA A 190 4.66 -18.11 14.20
N PHE A 191 4.54 -16.80 14.46
CA PHE A 191 5.51 -16.07 15.28
C PHE A 191 5.55 -16.62 16.70
N ASN A 192 4.37 -16.82 17.30
CA ASN A 192 4.25 -17.36 18.66
C ASN A 192 4.73 -18.82 18.75
N ALA A 193 4.68 -19.56 17.65
CA ALA A 193 5.17 -20.94 17.56
C ALA A 193 6.66 -21.05 17.21
N ASP A 194 7.38 -19.93 17.10
CA ASP A 194 8.77 -19.87 16.65
C ASP A 194 8.95 -20.55 15.27
N ILE A 195 8.09 -20.22 14.31
CA ILE A 195 8.30 -20.49 12.88
C ILE A 195 8.94 -19.25 12.28
N ILE A 196 10.13 -19.40 11.68
CA ILE A 196 10.98 -18.27 11.28
C ILE A 196 11.35 -18.34 9.80
N PRO A 197 11.80 -17.23 9.19
CA PRO A 197 12.32 -17.25 7.83
C PRO A 197 13.43 -18.29 7.63
N GLY A 198 13.32 -19.07 6.56
CA GLY A 198 14.21 -20.17 6.24
C GLY A 198 13.69 -21.55 6.64
N ASP A 199 12.65 -21.64 7.47
CA ASP A 199 11.98 -22.92 7.73
C ASP A 199 11.31 -23.45 6.48
N ILE A 200 11.49 -24.74 6.21
CA ILE A 200 10.82 -25.43 5.11
C ILE A 200 9.66 -26.24 5.68
N ILE A 201 8.42 -25.82 5.41
CA ILE A 201 7.22 -26.54 5.86
C ILE A 201 6.96 -27.67 4.89
N THR A 202 6.92 -28.91 5.40
CA THR A 202 6.81 -30.14 4.61
C THR A 202 5.47 -30.83 4.77
N ALA A 203 4.78 -30.65 5.92
CA ALA A 203 3.45 -31.19 6.15
C ALA A 203 2.64 -30.37 7.15
N ILE A 204 1.32 -30.51 7.09
CA ILE A 204 0.35 -29.97 8.07
C ILE A 204 -0.58 -31.11 8.47
N ASP A 205 -0.67 -31.42 9.77
CA ASP A 205 -1.39 -32.59 10.31
C ASP A 205 -1.06 -33.91 9.60
N ASN A 206 0.22 -34.13 9.33
CA ASN A 206 0.74 -35.27 8.54
C ASN A 206 0.30 -35.30 7.07
N VAL A 207 -0.43 -34.29 6.58
CA VAL A 207 -0.74 -34.12 5.16
C VAL A 207 0.44 -33.42 4.48
N PRO A 208 1.10 -34.05 3.48
CA PRO A 208 2.23 -33.43 2.79
C PRO A 208 1.84 -32.14 2.08
N VAL A 209 2.68 -31.12 2.20
CA VAL A 209 2.54 -29.86 1.47
C VAL A 209 3.25 -30.01 0.14
N SER A 210 2.51 -30.09 -0.97
CA SER A 210 3.09 -30.23 -2.30
C SER A 210 3.70 -28.94 -2.88
N GLY A 211 3.27 -27.77 -2.40
CA GLY A 211 3.70 -26.45 -2.87
C GLY A 211 2.86 -25.31 -2.27
N SER A 212 2.98 -24.09 -2.80
CA SER A 212 2.32 -22.90 -2.22
C SER A 212 0.80 -22.96 -2.31
N GLU A 213 0.26 -23.56 -3.37
CA GLU A 213 -1.18 -23.68 -3.57
C GLU A 213 -1.82 -24.66 -2.56
N SER A 214 -1.25 -25.85 -2.40
CA SER A 214 -1.76 -26.83 -1.42
C SER A 214 -1.60 -26.34 0.01
N PHE A 215 -0.49 -25.67 0.32
CA PHE A 215 -0.31 -24.96 1.59
C PHE A 215 -1.42 -23.93 1.82
N GLY A 216 -1.63 -23.02 0.85
CA GLY A 216 -2.62 -21.96 0.94
C GLY A 216 -4.03 -22.52 1.13
N HIS A 217 -4.41 -23.51 0.31
CA HIS A 217 -5.70 -24.19 0.40
C HIS A 217 -5.93 -24.86 1.75
N TYR A 218 -4.94 -25.59 2.28
CA TYR A 218 -5.05 -26.24 3.58
C TYR A 218 -5.26 -25.22 4.70
N ILE A 219 -4.40 -24.19 4.76
CA ILE A 219 -4.49 -23.14 5.77
C ILE A 219 -5.83 -22.38 5.70
N ASP A 220 -6.32 -22.09 4.49
CA ASP A 220 -7.58 -21.35 4.31
C ASP A 220 -8.82 -22.19 4.67
N THR A 221 -8.80 -23.51 4.46
CA THR A 221 -9.92 -24.41 4.78
C THR A 221 -9.97 -24.84 6.24
N HIS A 222 -8.85 -24.73 6.97
CA HIS A 222 -8.72 -25.13 8.38
C HIS A 222 -8.57 -23.92 9.32
N ARG A 223 -9.09 -22.75 8.93
CA ARG A 223 -9.07 -21.55 9.79
C ARG A 223 -9.70 -21.81 11.14
N ASN A 224 -9.20 -21.13 12.17
CA ASN A 224 -9.67 -21.26 13.54
C ASN A 224 -9.57 -22.68 14.13
N THR A 225 -8.79 -23.59 13.53
CA THR A 225 -8.49 -24.91 14.11
C THR A 225 -7.04 -24.98 14.61
N ARG A 226 -6.77 -25.98 15.45
CA ARG A 226 -5.41 -26.33 15.86
C ARG A 226 -4.83 -27.35 14.88
N VAL A 227 -3.65 -27.04 14.36
CA VAL A 227 -2.92 -27.90 13.40
C VAL A 227 -1.50 -28.16 13.91
N THR A 228 -0.87 -29.23 13.42
CA THR A 228 0.54 -29.53 13.63
C THR A 228 1.33 -29.22 12.36
N ILE A 229 2.19 -28.22 12.42
CA ILE A 229 3.12 -27.88 11.33
C ILE A 229 4.38 -28.73 11.47
N THR A 230 4.66 -29.55 10.47
CA THR A 230 5.95 -30.24 10.34
C THR A 230 6.85 -29.42 9.43
N LEU A 231 8.04 -29.06 9.93
CA LEU A 231 9.00 -28.24 9.20
C LEU A 231 10.42 -28.76 9.36
N VAL A 232 11.31 -28.38 8.45
CA VAL A 232 12.74 -28.65 8.50
C VAL A 232 13.48 -27.34 8.76
N ARG A 233 14.33 -27.35 9.79
CA ARG A 233 15.24 -26.26 10.15
C ARG A 233 16.64 -26.82 10.31
N LYS A 234 17.59 -26.34 9.50
CA LYS A 234 19.00 -26.79 9.53
C LYS A 234 19.14 -28.33 9.42
N GLY A 235 18.26 -28.98 8.65
CA GLY A 235 18.26 -30.44 8.45
C GLY A 235 17.50 -31.24 9.52
N GLU A 236 17.06 -30.61 10.60
CA GLU A 236 16.27 -31.26 11.66
C GLU A 236 14.78 -31.07 11.42
N THR A 237 13.99 -32.13 11.65
CA THR A 237 12.53 -32.06 11.58
C THR A 237 11.97 -31.60 12.92
N LEU A 238 11.16 -30.55 12.88
CA LEU A 238 10.47 -29.97 14.03
C LEU A 238 8.95 -30.06 13.82
N ASN A 239 8.22 -30.32 14.89
CA ASN A 239 6.76 -30.25 14.91
C ASN A 239 6.32 -29.08 15.80
N LYS A 240 5.45 -28.22 15.26
CA LYS A 240 4.90 -27.06 15.95
C LYS A 240 3.38 -27.17 15.98
N SER A 241 2.79 -27.29 17.16
CA SER A 241 1.33 -27.20 17.31
C SER A 241 0.92 -25.74 17.32
N VAL A 242 0.03 -25.35 16.41
CA VAL A 242 -0.35 -23.96 16.17
C VAL A 242 -1.87 -23.83 16.06
N GLN A 243 -2.44 -22.83 16.73
CA GLN A 243 -3.83 -22.43 16.53
C GLN A 243 -3.92 -21.46 15.36
N LEU A 244 -4.52 -21.85 14.24
CA LEU A 244 -4.71 -20.97 13.09
C LEU A 244 -5.69 -19.84 13.45
N GLY A 245 -5.41 -18.65 12.90
CA GLY A 245 -6.29 -17.50 12.95
C GLY A 245 -7.47 -17.61 11.98
N ASN A 246 -8.21 -16.50 11.90
CA ASN A 246 -9.34 -16.32 10.98
C ASN A 246 -8.90 -15.83 9.59
#